data_AF-A0A2S9Q9M3-F1
#
_entry.id   AF-A0A2S9Q9M3-F1
#
_cell.length_a   1.000
_cell.length_b   1.000
_cell.length_c   1.000
_cell.angle_alpha   90.00
_cell.angle_beta   90.00
_cell.angle_gamma   90.00
#
_symmetry.space_group_name_H-M   'P 1'
#
loop_
_entity.id
_entity.type
_entity.pdbx_description
1 polymer ?
#
loop_
_entity_poly.entity_id
_entity_poly.type
_entity_poly.pdbx_seq_one_letter_code
_entity_poly.pdbx_strand_id
1 'polypeptide(L)' 'MAACGELTMRGILTLLIIVYLIGVGVELAPVVQGQWNSGSASDFASSIARALPDALTWPAKVYRNLTEKV' A
#
# COMPACT_ATOMS: atom_id res chain seq x y z
N MET A 1 -20.87 17.79 25.07
CA MET A 1 -19.78 18.34 24.23
C MET A 1 -18.59 17.36 24.20
N ALA A 2 -18.83 16.08 23.86
CA ALA A 2 -17.81 15.00 23.90
C ALA A 2 -17.73 14.18 22.59
N ALA A 3 -18.67 14.33 21.66
CA ALA A 3 -18.70 13.55 20.42
C ALA A 3 -17.89 14.17 19.24
N CYS A 4 -17.39 15.41 19.39
CA CYS A 4 -16.74 16.15 18.30
C CYS A 4 -15.26 15.78 18.10
N GLY A 5 -14.63 15.14 19.10
CA GLY A 5 -13.23 14.67 19.00
C GLY A 5 -13.09 13.23 18.49
N GLU A 6 -13.99 12.33 18.89
CA GLU A 6 -13.82 10.90 18.68
C GLU A 6 -14.12 10.45 17.24
N LEU A 7 -15.12 11.05 16.57
CA LEU A 7 -15.34 10.85 15.13
C LEU A 7 -14.21 11.44 14.29
N THR A 8 -13.61 12.54 14.74
CA THR A 8 -12.51 13.23 14.06
C THR A 8 -11.23 12.39 14.09
N MET A 9 -10.89 11.81 15.25
CA MET A 9 -9.72 10.93 15.37
C MET A 9 -9.90 9.63 14.57
N ARG A 10 -11.09 9.02 14.61
CA ARG A 10 -11.42 7.83 13.81
C ARG A 10 -11.44 8.13 12.31
N GLY A 11 -11.93 9.30 11.90
CA GLY A 11 -11.94 9.74 10.51
C GLY A 11 -10.53 9.93 9.95
N ILE A 12 -9.65 10.60 10.71
CA ILE A 12 -8.23 10.77 10.33
C ILE A 12 -7.55 9.41 10.19
N LEU A 13 -7.73 8.51 11.16
CA LEU A 13 -7.15 7.16 11.09
C LEU A 13 -7.65 6.39 9.86
N THR A 14 -8.95 6.50 9.56
CA THR A 14 -9.56 5.86 8.38
C THR A 14 -8.93 6.39 7.09
N LEU A 15 -8.76 7.71 6.99
CA LEU A 15 -8.12 8.33 5.83
C LEU A 15 -6.67 7.87 5.67
N LEU A 16 -5.90 7.81 6.77
CA LEU A 16 -4.54 7.29 6.75
C LEU A 16 -4.47 5.82 6.28
N ILE A 17 -5.41 4.98 6.74
CA ILE A 17 -5.49 3.58 6.29
C ILE A 17 -5.81 3.51 4.80
N ILE A 18 -6.76 4.31 4.30
CA ILE A 18 -7.11 4.34 2.87
C ILE A 18 -5.89 4.73 2.04
N VAL A 19 -5.19 5.80 2.42
CA VAL A 19 -3.96 6.24 1.73
C VAL A 19 -2.89 5.15 1.78
N TYR A 20 -2.75 4.46 2.91
CA TYR A 20 -1.83 3.34 3.07
C TYR A 20 -2.14 2.19 2.12
N LEU A 21 -3.41 1.77 2.03
CA LEU A 21 -3.85 0.70 1.15
C LEU A 21 -3.68 1.06 -0.33
N ILE A 22 -3.94 2.32 -0.70
CA ILE A 22 -3.70 2.80 -2.07
C ILE A 22 -2.21 2.70 -2.42
N GLY A 23 -1.32 3.16 -1.53
CA GLY A 23 0.13 3.07 -1.76
C GLY A 23 0.63 1.64 -1.91
N VAL A 24 0.15 0.72 -1.06
CA VAL A 24 0.44 -0.73 -1.19
C VAL A 24 -0.05 -1.26 -2.55
N GLY A 25 -1.26 -0.89 -2.96
CA GLY A 25 -1.83 -1.28 -4.26
C GLY A 25 -1.00 -0.79 -5.45
N VAL A 26 -0.44 0.42 -5.39
CA VAL A 26 0.41 0.97 -6.45
C VAL A 26 1.70 0.18 -6.61
N GLU A 27 2.37 -0.21 -5.50
CA GLU A 27 3.58 -1.03 -5.57
C GLU A 27 3.29 -2.48 -6.04
N LEU A 28 2.11 -3.01 -5.72
CA LEU A 28 1.68 -4.35 -6.16
C LEU A 28 1.15 -4.38 -7.59
N ALA A 29 0.72 -3.24 -8.15
CA ALA A 29 0.18 -3.12 -9.51
C ALA A 29 1.07 -3.78 -10.60
N PRO A 30 2.41 -3.55 -10.65
CA PRO A 30 3.27 -4.20 -11.65
C PRO A 30 3.35 -5.72 -11.48
N VAL A 31 3.30 -6.23 -10.25
CA VAL A 31 3.26 -7.68 -9.98
C VAL A 31 1.95 -8.27 -10.49
N VAL A 32 0.84 -7.57 -10.25
CA VAL A 32 -0.47 -7.97 -10.74
C VAL A 32 -0.48 -7.98 -12.27
N GLN A 33 -0.10 -6.88 -12.93
CA GLN A 33 -0.08 -6.82 -14.40
C GLN A 33 0.84 -7.85 -15.04
N GLY A 34 2.01 -8.10 -14.45
CA GLY A 34 3.00 -9.04 -14.99
C GLY A 34 2.60 -10.51 -14.83
N GLN A 35 1.92 -10.87 -13.74
CA GLN A 35 1.62 -12.27 -13.42
C GLN A 35 0.16 -12.67 -13.67
N TRP A 36 -0.76 -11.72 -13.84
CA TRP A 36 -2.19 -12.00 -14.03
C TRP A 36 -2.51 -12.89 -15.25
N ASN A 37 -1.72 -12.76 -16.33
CA ASN A 37 -1.88 -13.56 -17.55
C ASN A 37 -0.81 -14.64 -17.75
N SER A 38 0.15 -14.77 -16.83
CA SER A 38 1.43 -15.43 -17.10
C SER A 38 1.63 -16.75 -16.35
N GLY A 39 0.78 -17.08 -15.35
CA GLY A 39 0.98 -18.25 -14.51
C GLY A 39 -0.28 -18.72 -13.77
N SER A 40 -0.12 -19.79 -12.97
CA SER A 40 -1.20 -20.34 -12.15
C SER A 40 -1.59 -19.37 -11.02
N ALA A 41 -2.81 -19.45 -10.51
CA ALA A 41 -3.25 -18.65 -9.37
C ALA A 41 -2.35 -18.84 -8.13
N SER A 42 -1.75 -20.03 -7.97
CA SER A 42 -0.81 -20.37 -6.91
C SER A 42 0.50 -19.59 -7.03
N ASP A 43 1.03 -19.47 -8.26
CA ASP A 43 2.24 -18.70 -8.55
C ASP A 43 2.01 -17.20 -8.40
N PHE A 44 0.81 -16.75 -8.77
CA PHE A 44 0.37 -15.37 -8.56
C PHE A 44 0.31 -15.03 -7.07
N ALA A 45 -0.37 -15.85 -6.26
CA ALA A 45 -0.44 -15.66 -4.81
C ALA A 45 0.95 -15.70 -4.15
N SER A 46 1.82 -16.61 -4.60
CA SER A 46 3.20 -16.70 -4.12
C SER A 46 4.04 -15.48 -4.51
N SER A 47 3.78 -14.90 -5.68
CA SER A 47 4.45 -13.67 -6.15
C SER A 47 3.99 -12.45 -5.35
N ILE A 48 2.68 -12.33 -5.10
CA ILE A 48 2.12 -11.31 -4.20
C ILE A 48 2.72 -11.45 -2.80
N ALA A 49 2.76 -12.67 -2.24
CA ALA A 49 3.31 -12.90 -0.90
C ALA A 49 4.79 -12.51 -0.79
N ARG A 50 5.57 -12.68 -1.86
CA ARG A 50 6.98 -12.24 -1.93
C ARG A 50 7.13 -10.73 -2.10
N ALA A 51 6.23 -10.09 -2.85
CA ALA A 51 6.24 -8.65 -3.08
C ALA A 51 5.59 -7.84 -1.95
N LEU A 52 4.73 -8.46 -1.13
CA LEU A 52 3.99 -7.82 -0.06
C LEU A 52 4.89 -7.12 0.96
N PRO A 53 5.98 -7.73 1.49
CA PRO A 53 6.85 -7.06 2.46
C PRO A 53 7.46 -5.78 1.88
N ASP A 54 7.85 -5.83 0.61
CA ASP A 54 8.43 -4.70 -0.10
C ASP A 54 7.38 -3.60 -0.36
N ALA A 55 6.17 -3.98 -0.80
CA ALA A 55 5.04 -3.08 -0.97
C ALA A 55 4.59 -2.42 0.36
N LEU A 56 4.73 -3.09 1.51
CA LEU A 56 4.42 -2.50 2.82
C LEU A 56 5.42 -1.40 3.22
N THR A 57 6.63 -1.40 2.65
CA THR A 57 7.66 -0.37 2.88
C THR A 57 7.54 0.85 1.96
N TRP A 58 6.49 0.92 1.14
CA TRP A 58 6.24 2.03 0.21
C TRP A 58 6.36 3.44 0.80
N PRO A 59 5.95 3.74 2.07
CA PRO A 59 6.07 5.10 2.59
C PRO A 59 7.53 5.52 2.73
N ALA A 60 8.40 4.59 3.12
CA ALA A 60 9.84 4.84 3.23
C ALA A 60 10.48 5.04 1.86
N LYS A 61 10.06 4.29 0.84
CA LYS A 61 10.51 4.49 -0.55
C LYS A 61 10.08 5.84 -1.10
N VAL A 62 8.83 6.24 -0.87
CA VAL A 62 8.32 7.57 -1.28
C VAL A 62 9.10 8.67 -0.57
N TYR A 63 9.29 8.56 0.74
CA TYR A 63 10.08 9.54 1.51
C TYR A 63 11.52 9.65 1.00
N ARG A 64 12.19 8.52 0.74
CA ARG A 64 13.53 8.49 0.14
C ARG A 64 13.55 9.14 -1.24
N ASN A 65 12.62 8.78 -2.13
CA ASN A 65 12.51 9.37 -3.47
C ASN A 65 12.27 10.89 -3.45
N LEU A 66 11.55 11.41 -2.46
CA LEU A 66 11.33 12.84 -2.29
C LEU A 66 12.59 13.53 -1.75
N THR A 67 13.33 12.88 -0.85
CA THR A 67 14.55 13.43 -0.23
C THR A 67 15.75 13.38 -1.18
N GLU A 68 15.91 12.32 -1.97
CA GLU A 68 16.97 12.19 -2.97
C GLU A 68 16.77 13.10 -4.20
N LYS A 69 15.57 13.65 -4.38
CA LYS A 69 15.24 14.60 -5.44
C LYS A 69 15.51 16.07 -5.07
N VAL A 70 15.89 16.36 -3.83
CA VAL A 70 16.24 17.70 -3.32
C VAL A 70 17.75 17.86 -3.29
#